data_AF-A0A2R6H1S6-F1
#
_entry.id   AF-A0A2R6H1S6-F1
#
_cell.length_a   1.000
_cell.length_b   1.000
_cell.length_c   1.000
_cell.angle_alpha   90.00
_cell.angle_beta   90.00
_cell.angle_gamma   90.00
#
_symmetry.space_group_name_H-M   'P 1'
#
loop_
_entity.id
_entity.type
_entity.pdbx_description
1 polymer ?
#
loop_
_entity_poly.entity_id
_entity_poly.type
_entity_poly.pdbx_seq_one_letter_code
_entity_poly.pdbx_strand_id
1 'polypeptide(L)'
;SWTGAPRMIKALSQDYSSLGPRRSIAALIPSFAIAQTAVFFGIPVSFNEIIVSAIVGSGYAAGNSAISRGKMGKTVLAWVGSLALALAVSYGAFLAVSAVL
;
A
#
# COMPACT_ATOMS: atom_id res chain seq x y z
N SER A 1 8.51 -16.29 3.02
CA SER A 1 9.10 -14.98 2.69
C SER A 1 10.09 -15.00 1.51
N TRP A 2 10.59 -16.15 1.03
CA TRP A 2 11.66 -16.20 0.01
C TRP A 2 11.24 -16.22 -1.47
N THR A 3 10.03 -16.67 -1.83
CA THR A 3 9.65 -16.85 -3.24
C THR A 3 9.09 -15.58 -3.91
N GLY A 4 8.48 -14.67 -3.14
CA GLY A 4 7.88 -13.43 -3.66
C GLY A 4 8.70 -12.16 -3.41
N ALA A 5 9.58 -12.17 -2.40
CA ALA A 5 10.38 -11.00 -2.02
C ALA A 5 11.25 -10.45 -3.15
N PRO A 6 11.92 -11.26 -4.00
CA PRO A 6 12.75 -10.72 -5.08
C PRO A 6 11.95 -9.94 -6.13
N ARG A 7 10.73 -10.39 -6.46
CA ARG A 7 9.85 -9.68 -7.41
C ARG A 7 9.33 -8.37 -6.82
N MET A 8 8.98 -8.38 -5.54
CA MET A 8 8.51 -7.19 -4.83
C MET A 8 9.62 -6.15 -4.68
N ILE A 9 10.83 -6.56 -4.29
CA ILE A 9 12.01 -5.68 -4.18
C ILE A 9 12.35 -5.06 -5.54
N LYS A 10 12.28 -5.83 -6.63
CA LYS A 10 12.57 -5.33 -7.98
C LYS A 10 11.51 -4.34 -8.48
N ALA A 11 10.24 -4.58 -8.18
CA ALA A 11 9.16 -3.63 -8.49
C ALA A 11 9.32 -2.33 -7.69
N LEU A 12 9.53 -2.43 -6.37
CA LEU A 12 9.79 -1.27 -5.51
C LEU A 12 11.02 -0.49 -5.95
N SER A 13 12.14 -1.17 -6.24
CA SER A 13 13.38 -0.48 -6.66
C SER A 13 13.24 0.22 -8.00
N GLN A 14 12.48 -0.34 -8.95
CA GLN A 14 12.16 0.30 -10.23
C GLN A 14 11.29 1.56 -10.01
N ASP A 15 10.23 1.46 -9.21
CA ASP A 15 9.36 2.59 -8.89
C ASP A 15 10.13 3.69 -8.15
N TYR A 16 11.00 3.34 -7.19
CA TYR A 16 11.90 4.28 -6.52
C TYR A 16 12.92 4.92 -7.45
N SER A 17 13.52 4.14 -8.37
CA SER A 17 14.52 4.66 -9.33
C SER A 17 13.93 5.65 -10.32
N SER A 18 12.62 5.57 -10.57
CA SER A 18 11.88 6.50 -11.43
C SER A 18 11.50 7.81 -10.72
N LEU A 19 11.55 7.84 -9.38
CA LEU A 19 11.30 9.03 -8.58
C LEU A 19 12.59 9.85 -8.49
N GLY A 20 12.60 11.05 -9.08
CA GLY A 20 13.71 11.99 -8.90
C GLY A 20 13.99 12.25 -7.40
N PRO A 21 15.25 12.56 -7.00
CA PRO A 21 15.67 12.61 -5.60
C PRO A 21 14.75 13.42 -4.67
N ARG A 22 14.25 14.57 -5.15
CA ARG A 22 13.35 15.45 -4.39
C ARG A 22 11.99 14.79 -4.09
N ARG A 23 11.45 14.00 -5.02
CA ARG A 23 10.15 13.31 -4.85
C ARG A 23 10.28 12.08 -3.96
N SER A 24 11.40 11.35 -4.09
CA SER A 24 11.70 10.20 -3.23
C SER A 24 11.79 10.62 -1.75
N ILE A 25 12.54 11.69 -1.45
CA ILE A 25 12.65 12.23 -0.08
C ILE A 25 11.28 12.71 0.43
N ALA A 26 10.53 13.43 -0.40
CA ALA A 26 9.21 13.94 -0.05
C ALA A 26 8.17 12.83 0.20
N ALA A 27 8.35 11.63 -0.35
CA ALA A 27 7.50 10.48 -0.08
C ALA A 27 7.98 9.65 1.12
N LEU A 28 9.29 9.42 1.25
CA LEU A 28 9.87 8.51 2.24
C LEU A 28 9.88 9.09 3.66
N ILE A 29 10.26 10.36 3.84
CA ILE A 29 10.36 10.95 5.19
C ILE A 29 8.98 10.98 5.89
N PRO A 30 7.89 11.45 5.24
CA PRO A 30 6.58 11.42 5.87
C PRO A 30 6.10 9.98 6.14
N SER A 31 6.35 9.05 5.21
CA SER A 31 5.99 7.64 5.39
C SER A 31 6.66 7.03 6.61
N PHE A 32 7.95 7.30 6.80
CA PHE A 32 8.72 6.85 7.95
C PHE A 32 8.19 7.45 9.26
N ALA A 33 7.91 8.76 9.29
CA ALA A 33 7.38 9.43 10.47
C ALA A 33 6.00 8.85 10.89
N ILE A 34 5.10 8.61 9.93
CA ILE A 34 3.79 8.01 10.19
C ILE A 34 3.96 6.57 10.69
N ALA A 35 4.78 5.76 10.02
CA ALA A 35 5.03 4.38 10.42
C ALA A 35 5.63 4.29 11.83
N GLN A 36 6.60 5.16 12.15
CA GLN A 36 7.23 5.18 13.46
C GLN A 36 6.25 5.63 14.57
N THR A 37 5.36 6.56 14.26
CA THR A 37 4.29 6.99 15.16
C THR A 37 3.31 5.84 15.42
N ALA A 38 2.88 5.13 14.37
CA ALA A 38 2.00 3.98 14.52
C ALA A 38 2.64 2.85 15.33
N VAL A 39 3.91 2.55 15.09
CA VAL A 39 4.69 1.57 15.88
C VAL A 39 4.78 1.99 17.34
N PHE A 40 5.04 3.27 17.61
CA PHE A 40 5.11 3.79 18.98
C PHE A 40 3.80 3.58 19.75
N PHE A 41 2.65 3.78 19.10
CA PHE A 41 1.33 3.54 19.69
C PHE A 41 0.83 2.10 19.58
N GLY A 42 1.60 1.18 18.98
CA GLY A 42 1.19 -0.22 18.79
C GLY A 42 0.03 -0.39 17.80
N ILE A 43 -0.20 0.59 16.91
CA ILE A 43 -1.28 0.55 15.92
C ILE A 43 -0.81 -0.26 14.71
N PRO A 44 -1.48 -1.37 14.35
CA PRO A 44 -1.14 -2.12 13.15
C PRO A 44 -1.50 -1.28 11.91
N VAL A 45 -0.50 -1.02 11.06
CA VAL A 45 -0.66 -0.20 9.85
C VAL A 45 -0.06 -0.89 8.61
N SER A 46 -0.63 -0.58 7.45
CA SER A 46 -0.13 -1.04 6.14
C SER A 46 0.94 -0.08 5.61
N PHE A 47 2.21 -0.48 5.67
CA PHE A 47 3.30 0.33 5.12
C PHE A 47 3.16 0.56 3.60
N ASN A 48 2.56 -0.39 2.88
CA ASN A 48 2.29 -0.27 1.46
C ASN A 48 1.32 0.89 1.16
N GLU A 49 0.23 1.01 1.93
CA GLU A 49 -0.74 2.10 1.77
C GLU A 49 -0.13 3.45 2.12
N ILE A 50 0.70 3.51 3.18
CA ILE A 50 1.39 4.73 3.60
C ILE A 50 2.31 5.24 2.48
N ILE A 51 3.22 4.40 1.95
CA ILE A 51 4.15 4.80 0.89
C ILE A 51 3.40 5.22 -0.38
N VAL A 52 2.43 4.42 -0.84
CA VAL A 52 1.69 4.75 -2.07
C VAL A 52 0.98 6.09 -1.91
N SER A 53 0.36 6.35 -0.76
CA SER A 53 -0.29 7.63 -0.47
C SER A 53 0.69 8.79 -0.42
N ALA A 54 1.88 8.60 0.16
CA ALA A 54 2.93 9.62 0.21
C ALA A 54 3.53 9.92 -1.18
N ILE A 55 3.75 8.89 -2.02
CA ILE A 55 4.16 9.08 -3.43
C ILE A 55 3.12 9.91 -4.16
N VAL A 56 1.84 9.55 -3.99
CA VAL A 56 0.73 10.30 -4.58
C VAL A 56 0.73 11.77 -4.12
N GLY A 57 0.81 12.00 -2.81
CA GLY A 57 0.85 13.34 -2.22
C GLY A 57 2.04 14.17 -2.70
N SER A 58 3.23 13.56 -2.79
CA SER A 58 4.44 14.22 -3.30
C SER A 58 4.29 14.65 -4.76
N GLY A 59 3.62 13.85 -5.60
CA GLY A 59 3.37 14.18 -6.99
C GLY A 59 2.32 15.26 -7.18
N TYR A 60 1.33 15.35 -6.29
CA TYR A 60 0.40 16.47 -6.23
C TYR A 60 1.12 17.77 -5.82
N ALA A 61 1.94 17.73 -4.77
CA ALA A 61 2.72 18.89 -4.30
C ALA A 61 3.73 19.41 -5.35
N ALA A 62 4.25 18.52 -6.21
CA ALA A 62 5.18 18.87 -7.28
C ALA A 62 4.52 19.36 -8.60
N GLY A 63 3.20 19.63 -8.61
CA GLY A 63 2.51 20.21 -9.77
C GLY A 63 1.88 19.20 -10.75
N ASN A 64 1.26 18.13 -10.24
CA ASN A 64 0.33 17.23 -10.98
C ASN A 64 0.90 16.52 -12.23
N SER A 65 2.22 16.42 -12.40
CA SER A 65 2.83 16.02 -13.67
C SER A 65 3.08 14.52 -13.88
N ALA A 66 2.74 13.63 -12.93
CA ALA A 66 3.18 12.23 -13.04
C ALA A 66 2.19 11.13 -12.59
N ILE A 67 1.04 11.45 -11.99
CA ILE A 67 0.16 10.42 -11.41
C ILE A 67 -1.15 10.36 -12.20
N SER A 68 -1.35 9.26 -12.92
CA SER A 68 -2.62 8.99 -13.60
C SER A 68 -3.72 8.70 -12.58
N ARG A 69 -4.79 9.51 -12.59
CA ARG A 69 -6.00 9.29 -11.76
C ARG A 69 -6.58 7.90 -11.94
N GLY A 70 -6.52 7.35 -13.16
CA GLY A 70 -6.99 6.00 -13.46
C GLY A 70 -6.18 4.90 -12.77
N LYS A 71 -4.86 5.07 -12.61
CA LYS A 71 -4.03 4.12 -11.85
C LYS A 71 -4.36 4.17 -10.36
N MET A 72 -4.51 5.37 -9.79
CA MET A 72 -4.95 5.53 -8.40
C MET A 72 -6.29 4.85 -8.13
N GLY A 73 -7.29 5.05 -9.00
CA GLY A 73 -8.60 4.43 -8.85
C GLY A 73 -8.52 2.90 -8.81
N LYS A 74 -7.70 2.29 -9.68
CA LYS A 74 -7.45 0.84 -9.67
C LYS A 74 -6.80 0.37 -8.37
N THR A 75 -5.85 1.13 -7.83
CA THR A 75 -5.20 0.80 -6.55
C THR A 75 -6.20 0.82 -5.39
N VAL A 76 -7.01 1.87 -5.29
CA VAL A 76 -8.04 1.97 -4.23
C VAL A 76 -9.08 0.86 -4.37
N LEU A 77 -9.55 0.58 -5.59
CA LEU A 77 -10.47 -0.52 -5.85
C LEU A 77 -9.86 -1.88 -5.47
N ALA A 78 -8.57 -2.09 -5.71
CA ALA A 78 -7.88 -3.31 -5.30
C ALA A 78 -7.84 -3.45 -3.77
N TRP A 79 -7.57 -2.37 -3.04
CA TRP A 79 -7.59 -2.38 -1.57
C TRP A 79 -8.98 -2.74 -1.02
N VAL A 80 -10.00 -2.00 -1.45
CA VAL A 80 -11.39 -2.23 -1.03
C VAL A 80 -11.87 -3.64 -1.43
N GLY A 81 -11.59 -4.05 -2.67
CA GLY A 81 -11.94 -5.37 -3.17
C GLY A 81 -11.25 -6.50 -2.41
N SER A 82 -9.97 -6.32 -2.04
CA SER A 82 -9.25 -7.31 -1.24
C SER A 82 -9.82 -7.47 0.18
N LEU A 83 -10.25 -6.36 0.80
CA LEU A 83 -10.90 -6.39 2.10
C LEU A 83 -12.25 -7.09 2.05
N ALA A 84 -13.08 -6.74 1.06
CA ALA A 84 -14.38 -7.36 0.85
C ALA A 84 -14.25 -8.86 0.59
N LEU A 85 -13.28 -9.26 -0.26
CA LEU A 85 -13.01 -10.66 -0.55
C LEU A 85 -12.54 -11.41 0.72
N ALA A 86 -11.63 -10.82 1.50
CA ALA A 86 -11.15 -11.43 2.73
C ALA A 86 -12.29 -11.68 3.73
N LEU A 87 -13.19 -10.70 3.90
CA LEU A 87 -14.38 -10.84 4.74
C LEU A 87 -15.34 -11.92 4.22
N ALA A 88 -15.64 -11.90 2.93
CA ALA A 88 -16.55 -12.86 2.32
C ALA A 88 -16.03 -14.30 2.43
N VAL A 89 -14.73 -14.50 2.13
CA VAL A 89 -14.08 -15.81 2.23
C VAL A 89 -14.03 -16.28 3.69
N SER A 90 -13.62 -15.42 4.63
CA SER A 90 -13.54 -15.80 6.04
C SER A 90 -14.92 -16.16 6.61
N TYR A 91 -15.94 -15.38 6.28
CA TYR A 91 -17.30 -15.64 6.74
C TYR A 91 -17.89 -16.90 6.10
N GLY A 92 -17.70 -17.08 4.79
CA GLY A 92 -18.12 -18.30 4.09
C GLY A 92 -17.45 -19.55 4.64
N ALA A 93 -16.15 -19.49 4.95
CA ALA A 93 -15.43 -20.59 5.59
C ALA A 93 -15.97 -20.91 6.99
N PHE A 94 -16.26 -19.88 7.80
CA PHE A 94 -16.88 -20.06 9.11
C PHE A 94 -18.22 -20.78 8.99
N LEU A 95 -19.11 -20.33 8.09
CA LEU A 95 -20.39 -20.98 7.84
C LEU A 95 -20.24 -22.44 7.40
N ALA A 96 -19.29 -22.73 6.52
CA ALA A 96 -19.04 -24.09 6.05
C ALA A 96 -18.59 -25.02 7.19
N VAL A 97 -17.70 -24.54 8.06
CA VAL A 97 -17.25 -25.32 9.24
C VAL A 97 -18.40 -25.51 10.23
N SER A 98 -19.14 -24.46 10.54
CA SER A 98 -20.30 -24.51 11.45
C SER A 98 -21.47 -25.36 10.93
N ALA A 99 -21.53 -25.64 9.63
CA ALA A 99 -22.55 -26.53 9.06
C ALA A 99 -22.20 -28.02 9.21
N VAL A 100 -20.93 -28.35 9.47
CA VAL A 100 -20.42 -29.73 9.54
C VAL A 100 -20.13 -30.17 10.98
N LEU A 101 -19.76 -29.24 11.87
CA LEU A 101 -19.61 -29.46 13.31
C LEU A 101 -20.92 -29.21 14.05
#